data_AF-A0A399IZ65-F1
#
_entry.id   AF-A0A399IZ65-F1
#
_cell.length_a   1.000
_cell.length_b   1.000
_cell.length_c   1.000
_cell.angle_alpha   90.00
_cell.angle_beta   90.00
_cell.angle_gamma   90.00
#
_symmetry.space_group_name_H-M   'P 1'
#
loop_
_entity.id
_entity.type
_entity.pdbx_description
1 polymer ?
#
loop_
_entity_poly.entity_id
_entity_poly.type
_entity_poly.pdbx_seq_one_letter_code
_entity_poly.pdbx_strand_id
1 'polypeptide(L)'
;MANIPRVVANNATQADQLDLAEVALLGTIVGPRGPQALLRMGSGRIRKVSAGDRLGLGFTRVLAIGNGQLQLASGGTVQTLTIPGS
;
A
#
# COMPACT_ATOMS: atom_id res chain seq x y z
N MET A 1 -1.87 32.83 21.17
CA MET A 1 -2.13 31.37 21.23
C MET A 1 -2.62 30.94 19.86
N ALA A 2 -1.79 30.23 19.08
CA ALA A 2 -2.13 29.84 17.71
C ALA A 2 -3.09 28.65 17.73
N ASN A 3 -4.30 28.85 17.20
CA ASN A 3 -5.31 27.83 17.00
C ASN A 3 -4.96 27.06 15.71
N ILE A 4 -4.48 25.83 15.83
CA ILE A 4 -4.17 24.97 14.69
C ILE A 4 -5.39 24.07 14.43
N PRO A 5 -6.18 24.29 13.37
CA PRO A 5 -7.22 23.35 13.01
C PRO A 5 -6.54 22.09 12.49
N ARG A 6 -6.59 21.00 13.27
CA ARG A 6 -6.28 19.67 12.79
C ARG A 6 -7.38 19.25 11.81
N VAL A 7 -7.24 19.66 10.57
CA VAL A 7 -7.97 19.07 9.46
C VAL A 7 -7.34 17.69 9.25
N VAL A 8 -7.79 16.72 10.04
CA VAL A 8 -7.56 15.31 9.74
C VAL A 8 -8.35 15.06 8.47
N ALA A 9 -7.63 14.76 7.38
CA ALA A 9 -8.21 14.45 6.10
C ALA A 9 -9.13 13.23 6.25
N ASN A 10 -10.42 13.50 6.42
CA ASN A 10 -11.51 12.57 6.23
C ASN A 10 -11.49 12.15 4.76
N ASN A 11 -10.90 10.98 4.48
CA ASN A 11 -11.30 10.03 3.44
C ASN A 11 -10.25 8.93 3.33
N ALA A 12 -10.24 8.01 4.31
CA ALA A 12 -9.50 6.77 4.17
C ALA A 12 -10.39 5.60 4.58
N THR A 13 -10.82 4.88 3.54
CA THR A 13 -11.35 3.51 3.54
C THR A 13 -12.84 3.35 3.84
N GLN A 14 -13.63 3.36 2.76
CA GLN A 14 -14.95 2.71 2.72
C GLN A 14 -14.76 1.20 2.95
N ALA A 15 -15.62 0.65 3.80
CA ALA A 15 -15.49 -0.64 4.49
C ALA A 15 -15.54 -1.92 3.62
N ASP A 16 -15.34 -1.82 2.30
CA ASP A 16 -15.36 -2.96 1.37
C ASP A 16 -14.12 -3.01 0.44
N GLN A 17 -13.09 -2.21 0.70
CA GLN A 17 -11.81 -2.24 -0.01
C GLN A 17 -10.76 -2.95 0.86
N LEU A 18 -10.39 -4.18 0.45
CA LEU A 18 -9.20 -4.94 0.88
C LEU A 18 -8.74 -4.62 2.32
N ASP A 19 -9.15 -5.41 3.32
CA ASP A 19 -8.78 -5.21 4.72
C ASP A 19 -7.32 -4.75 4.87
N LEU A 20 -7.10 -3.44 5.02
CA LEU A 20 -5.76 -2.86 5.20
C LEU A 20 -5.17 -3.31 6.56
N ALA A 21 -5.99 -3.92 7.42
CA ALA A 21 -5.55 -4.66 8.60
C ALA A 21 -4.64 -5.85 8.23
N GLU A 22 -4.81 -6.41 7.02
CA GLU A 22 -4.07 -7.58 6.58
C GLU A 22 -2.82 -7.24 5.79
N VAL A 23 -2.88 -6.27 4.87
CA VAL A 23 -1.72 -5.92 4.02
C VAL A 23 -1.14 -4.57 4.36
N ALA A 24 0.12 -4.56 4.81
CA ALA A 24 0.84 -3.33 5.14
C ALA A 24 2.11 -3.18 4.28
N LEU A 25 2.35 -1.97 3.78
CA LEU A 25 3.62 -1.60 3.18
C LEU A 25 4.66 -1.39 4.28
N LEU A 26 5.69 -2.23 4.30
CA LEU A 26 6.80 -2.13 5.25
C LEU A 26 7.91 -1.22 4.75
N GLY A 27 8.06 -1.12 3.43
CA GLY A 27 9.11 -0.30 2.82
C GLY A 27 9.27 -0.54 1.33
N THR A 28 10.08 0.29 0.72
CA THR A 28 10.43 0.22 -0.70
C THR A 28 11.93 0.20 -0.86
N ILE A 29 12.42 -0.63 -1.78
CA ILE A 29 13.84 -0.80 -2.05
C ILE A 29 14.08 -0.64 -3.55
N VAL A 30 15.20 -0.04 -3.93
CA VAL A 30 15.63 0.03 -5.32
C VAL A 30 16.73 -1.01 -5.52
N GLY A 31 16.43 -2.03 -6.33
CA GLY A 31 17.39 -3.07 -6.69
C GLY A 31 17.86 -2.96 -8.14
N PRO A 32 18.79 -3.83 -8.58
CA PRO A 32 19.26 -3.88 -9.97
C PRO A 32 18.15 -4.22 -10.99
N ARG A 33 17.00 -4.72 -10.52
CA ARG A 33 15.80 -5.02 -11.32
C ARG A 33 14.73 -3.92 -11.27
N GLY A 34 15.04 -2.79 -10.63
CA GLY A 34 14.12 -1.67 -10.43
C GLY A 34 13.50 -1.59 -9.02
N PRO A 35 12.50 -0.72 -8.83
CA PRO A 35 11.81 -0.53 -7.56
C PRO A 35 11.05 -1.79 -7.13
N GLN A 36 11.21 -2.18 -5.86
CA GLN A 36 10.52 -3.30 -5.23
C GLN A 36 9.89 -2.83 -3.91
N ALA A 37 8.76 -3.43 -3.53
CA ALA A 37 8.08 -3.16 -2.27
C ALA A 37 8.10 -4.39 -1.37
N LEU A 38 8.20 -4.15 -0.06
CA LEU A 38 8.07 -5.15 0.98
C LEU A 38 6.69 -5.04 1.60
N LEU A 39 5.90 -6.09 1.44
CA LEU A 39 4.55 -6.17 1.95
C LEU A 39 4.48 -7.19 3.07
N ARG A 40 3.89 -6.81 4.20
CA ARG A 40 3.35 -7.78 5.16
C ARG A 40 1.98 -8.20 4.64
N MET A 41 1.77 -9.50 4.46
CA MET A 41 0.48 -10.09 4.09
C MET A 41 -0.38 -10.32 5.33
N GLY A 42 -1.68 -10.58 5.15
CA GLY A 42 -2.60 -10.87 6.26
C GLY A 42 -2.17 -12.05 7.12
N SER A 43 -1.55 -13.05 6.48
CA SER A 43 -0.90 -14.20 7.14
C SER A 43 0.31 -13.85 8.02
N GLY A 44 0.74 -12.58 8.07
CA GLY A 44 1.99 -12.14 8.70
C GLY A 44 3.25 -12.40 7.86
N ARG A 45 3.15 -13.12 6.74
CA ARG A 45 4.28 -13.37 5.84
C ARG A 45 4.72 -12.09 5.17
N ILE A 46 6.04 -11.88 5.08
CA ILE A 46 6.62 -10.79 4.31
C ILE A 46 6.88 -11.26 2.89
N ARG A 47 6.44 -10.47 1.91
CA ARG A 47 6.66 -10.76 0.50
C ARG A 47 7.22 -9.53 -0.21
N LYS A 48 8.24 -9.77 -1.03
CA LYS A 48 8.80 -8.77 -1.94
C LYS A 48 8.03 -8.81 -3.25
N VAL A 49 7.61 -7.65 -3.73
CA VAL A 49 6.83 -7.50 -4.98
C VAL A 49 7.40 -6.40 -5.85
N SER A 50 7.19 -6.53 -7.16
CA SER A 50 7.58 -5.58 -8.20
C SER A 50 6.34 -5.07 -8.94
N ALA A 51 6.49 -4.00 -9.73
CA ALA A 51 5.40 -3.53 -10.58
C ALA A 51 4.91 -4.65 -11.53
N GLY A 52 3.59 -4.82 -11.62
CA GLY A 52 2.94 -5.88 -12.39
C GLY A 52 2.59 -7.15 -11.58
N ASP A 53 3.19 -7.35 -10.40
CA ASP A 53 2.95 -8.53 -9.58
C ASP A 53 1.51 -8.61 -9.07
N ARG A 54 0.96 -9.83 -9.00
CA ARG A 54 -0.36 -10.09 -8.41
C ARG A 54 -0.20 -10.50 -6.96
N LEU A 55 -1.05 -9.98 -6.08
CA LEU A 55 -0.94 -10.25 -4.66
C LEU A 55 -1.64 -11.54 -4.20
N GLY A 56 -2.43 -12.18 -5.08
CA GLY A 56 -3.16 -13.39 -4.74
C GLY A 56 -4.34 -13.16 -3.77
N LEU A 57 -4.71 -11.90 -3.56
CA LEU A 57 -5.84 -11.44 -2.75
C LEU A 57 -6.98 -11.01 -3.69
N GLY A 58 -7.46 -11.92 -4.54
CA GLY A 58 -8.42 -11.60 -5.59
C GLY A 58 -7.77 -10.91 -6.81
N PHE A 59 -8.41 -9.86 -7.34
CA PHE A 59 -7.97 -9.14 -8.54
C PHE A 59 -6.93 -8.03 -8.26
N THR A 60 -6.13 -8.18 -7.20
CA THR A 60 -5.17 -7.16 -6.78
C THR A 60 -3.82 -7.28 -7.49
N ARG A 61 -3.37 -6.19 -8.11
CA ARG A 61 -2.09 -6.09 -8.84
C ARG A 61 -1.32 -4.84 -8.43
N VAL A 62 0.00 -4.94 -8.37
CA VAL A 62 0.90 -3.79 -8.20
C VAL A 62 0.97 -2.99 -9.50
N LEU A 63 0.65 -1.70 -9.42
CA LEU A 63 0.77 -0.77 -10.54
C LEU A 63 2.13 -0.08 -10.56
N ALA A 64 2.50 0.52 -9.44
CA ALA A 64 3.72 1.31 -9.32
C ALA A 64 4.26 1.29 -7.89
N ILE A 65 5.57 1.45 -7.77
CA ILE A 65 6.30 1.50 -6.51
C ILE A 65 7.08 2.82 -6.49
N GLY A 66 6.77 3.67 -5.53
CA GLY A 66 7.43 4.96 -5.30
C GLY A 66 8.19 4.98 -3.98
N ASN A 67 8.64 6.15 -3.56
CA ASN A 67 9.36 6.32 -2.29
C ASN A 67 8.40 6.18 -1.10
N GLY A 68 8.39 5.01 -0.46
CA GLY A 68 7.52 4.74 0.69
C GLY A 68 6.03 4.64 0.35
N GLN A 69 5.71 4.48 -0.94
CA GLN A 69 4.34 4.37 -1.45
C GLN A 69 4.23 3.23 -2.46
N LEU A 70 3.08 2.56 -2.46
CA LEU A 70 2.76 1.47 -3.38
C LEU A 70 1.36 1.68 -3.94
N GLN A 71 1.24 1.71 -5.27
CA GLN A 71 -0.05 1.74 -5.94
C GLN A 71 -0.51 0.33 -6.31
N LEU A 72 -1.74 0.01 -5.95
CA LEU A 72 -2.40 -1.25 -6.23
C LEU A 72 -3.67 -1.00 -7.05
N ALA A 73 -3.89 -1.80 -8.08
CA ALA A 73 -5.20 -1.94 -8.69
C ALA A 73 -5.94 -3.07 -7.96
N SER A 74 -7.15 -2.83 -7.47
CA SER A 74 -8.01 -3.85 -6.88
C SER A 74 -9.44 -3.64 -7.37
N GLY A 75 -10.01 -4.65 -8.04
CA GLY A 75 -11.41 -4.64 -8.44
C GLY A 75 -11.85 -3.43 -9.29
N GLY A 76 -10.94 -2.85 -10.08
CA GLY A 76 -11.22 -1.65 -10.89
C GLY A 76 -10.95 -0.30 -10.19
N THR A 77 -10.56 -0.31 -8.92
CA THR A 77 -10.12 0.88 -8.19
C THR A 77 -8.60 0.90 -8.04
N VAL A 78 -8.02 2.09 -7.96
CA VAL A 78 -6.60 2.28 -7.62
C VAL A 78 -6.51 2.69 -6.16
N GLN A 79 -5.70 1.98 -5.39
CA GLN A 79 -5.41 2.25 -3.99
C GLN A 79 -3.94 2.56 -3.82
N THR A 80 -3.62 3.47 -2.91
CA THR A 80 -2.23 3.79 -2.58
C THR A 80 -1.97 3.38 -1.14
N LEU A 81 -1.03 2.47 -0.93
CA LEU A 81 -0.51 2.13 0.39
C LEU A 81 0.69 3.00 0.70
N THR A 82 0.75 3.52 1.92
CA THR A 82 1.91 4.22 2.47
C THR A 82 2.45 3.44 3.66
N ILE A 83 3.68 3.73 4.06
CA ILE A 83 4.25 3.13 5.27
C ILE A 83 3.45 3.64 6.49
N PRO A 84 2.94 2.75 7.36
CA PRO A 84 2.25 3.17 8.57
C PRO A 84 3.19 3.94 9.51
N GLY A 85 2.72 5.05 10.08
CA GLY A 85 3.46 5.84 11.06
C GLY A 85 4.50 6.81 10.48
N SER A 86 4.47 7.08 9.17
CA SER A 86 5.24 8.16 8.52
C SER A 86 4.70 9.54 8.82
#